data_AF-A0A960XAF8-F1
#
_entry.id   AF-A0A960XAF8-F1
#
_cell.length_a   1.000
_cell.length_b   1.000
_cell.length_c   1.000
_cell.angle_alpha   90.00
_cell.angle_beta   90.00
_cell.angle_gamma   90.00
#
_symmetry.space_group_name_H-M   'P 1'
#
loop_
_entity.id
_entity.type
_entity.pdbx_description
1 polymer ?
#
loop_
_entity_poly.entity_id
_entity_poly.type
_entity_poly.pdbx_seq_one_letter_code
_entity_poly.pdbx_strand_id
1 'polypeptide(L)'
;MSLPIVILFERHWDPIPRAVMQELLPGLAEKGYGTLCIEAPQNISSEEIFKRMNWGLQEDSELEQVAKKFLSERNVSLKQELSEISFTPLTALMRQYVSSQCYVKCAEKLKQLPASRMTKENYEEAKKRGITLKGIDIDNSGFDAMTSADLLTRMTIINSLETSRIETFTKHLLTLKNEQSGGIIFACGALHAKRVVEELNKNETAGEVLYYFPHSARRYDESKDDVAKIIKDNQGTLDGHTYCLTQEKVKPFAVKVMSDIAEKATYQKKIEENTSHAQELTKTFNVPFNSYLRSGHHVDALADVSAVTDVGGMQELLRTKGILSGLTIVKDRQYLAVFNVNTKAVADKIRKLDQKI
;
A
#
# COMPACT_ATOMS: atom_id res chain seq x y z
N MET A 1 3.55 17.98 -4.65
CA MET A 1 4.69 17.07 -4.91
C MET A 1 4.13 15.70 -5.30
N SER A 2 4.58 15.08 -6.39
CA SER A 2 4.12 13.72 -6.75
C SER A 2 4.88 12.70 -5.91
N LEU A 3 4.21 12.12 -4.92
CA LEU A 3 4.78 11.14 -4.00
C LEU A 3 4.90 9.75 -4.66
N PRO A 4 5.91 8.95 -4.29
CA PRO A 4 6.02 7.58 -4.76
C PRO A 4 4.93 6.68 -4.17
N ILE A 5 4.58 5.61 -4.87
CA ILE A 5 3.79 4.52 -4.30
C ILE A 5 4.70 3.75 -3.33
N VAL A 6 4.23 3.52 -2.11
CA VAL A 6 4.95 2.72 -1.11
C VAL A 6 4.24 1.38 -0.98
N ILE A 7 4.93 0.29 -1.29
CA ILE A 7 4.39 -1.07 -1.15
C ILE A 7 5.08 -1.75 0.04
N LEU A 8 4.28 -2.11 1.03
CA LEU A 8 4.69 -2.90 2.18
C LEU A 8 4.20 -4.34 1.97
N PHE A 9 5.13 -5.23 1.65
CA PHE A 9 4.87 -6.64 1.61
C PHE A 9 4.74 -7.20 3.02
N GLU A 10 3.75 -8.06 3.24
CA GLU A 10 3.40 -8.57 4.56
C GLU A 10 3.01 -10.05 4.53
N ARG A 11 3.18 -10.73 5.67
CA ARG A 11 2.62 -12.05 5.92
C ARG A 11 1.42 -11.87 6.84
N HIS A 12 0.28 -12.50 6.56
CA HIS A 12 -0.98 -12.21 7.29
C HIS A 12 -0.90 -12.41 8.81
N TRP A 13 -0.01 -13.26 9.30
CA TRP A 13 0.16 -13.53 10.73
C TRP A 13 1.24 -12.69 11.41
N ASP A 14 2.12 -12.03 10.63
CA ASP A 14 3.29 -11.32 11.17
C ASP A 14 2.91 -9.90 11.63
N PRO A 15 3.11 -9.56 12.92
CA PRO A 15 2.78 -8.23 13.43
C PRO A 15 3.77 -7.13 13.00
N ILE A 16 5.00 -7.48 12.60
CA ILE A 16 6.04 -6.47 12.30
C ILE A 16 5.66 -5.50 11.17
N PRO A 17 5.14 -5.94 10.01
CA PRO A 17 4.65 -5.01 8.99
C PRO A 17 3.58 -4.03 9.51
N ARG A 18 2.73 -4.48 10.43
CA ARG A 18 1.66 -3.65 11.00
C ARG A 18 2.23 -2.63 11.97
N ALA A 19 3.23 -3.01 12.77
CA ALA A 19 3.98 -2.10 13.62
C ALA A 19 4.68 -1.01 12.79
N VAL A 20 5.30 -1.40 11.67
CA VAL A 20 5.92 -0.45 10.73
C VAL A 20 4.88 0.51 10.17
N MET A 21 3.71 0.02 9.75
CA MET A 21 2.62 0.89 9.29
C MET A 21 2.18 1.89 10.38
N GLN A 22 2.01 1.45 11.63
CA GLN A 22 1.63 2.32 12.75
C GLN A 22 2.60 3.49 12.92
N GLU A 23 3.90 3.22 12.85
CA GLU A 23 4.95 4.25 12.96
C GLU A 23 5.00 5.17 11.72
N LEU A 24 4.63 4.66 10.54
CA LEU A 24 4.67 5.44 9.29
C LEU A 24 3.47 6.37 9.12
N LEU A 25 2.26 5.96 9.53
CA LEU A 25 1.01 6.69 9.27
C LEU A 25 1.06 8.19 9.64
N PRO A 26 1.65 8.62 10.76
CA PRO A 26 1.78 10.04 11.09
C PRO A 26 2.57 10.83 10.04
N GLY A 27 3.78 10.37 9.72
CA GLY A 27 4.67 11.04 8.76
C GLY A 27 4.12 10.98 7.34
N LEU A 28 3.46 9.88 6.97
CA LEU A 28 2.81 9.73 5.67
C LEU A 28 1.69 10.75 5.49
N ALA A 29 0.83 10.92 6.50
CA ALA A 29 -0.24 11.92 6.47
C ALA A 29 0.30 13.34 6.30
N GLU A 30 1.34 13.71 7.08
CA GLU A 30 2.00 15.02 6.97
C GLU A 30 2.63 15.26 5.60
N LYS A 31 3.15 14.21 4.95
CA LYS A 31 3.70 14.29 3.59
C LYS A 31 2.63 14.38 2.51
N GLY A 32 1.36 14.13 2.82
CA GLY A 32 0.26 14.17 1.87
C GLY A 32 -0.09 12.80 1.25
N TYR A 33 0.25 11.70 1.90
CA TYR A 33 -0.35 10.40 1.56
C TYR A 33 -1.83 10.41 1.95
N GLY A 34 -2.70 10.14 0.98
CA GLY A 34 -4.15 10.24 1.16
C GLY A 34 -4.88 8.90 1.08
N THR A 35 -4.20 7.84 0.63
CA THR A 35 -4.84 6.55 0.35
C THR A 35 -3.99 5.40 0.86
N LEU A 36 -4.60 4.53 1.68
CA LEU A 36 -4.06 3.23 2.07
C LEU A 36 -4.85 2.13 1.33
N CYS A 37 -4.20 1.56 0.32
CA CYS A 37 -4.69 0.44 -0.45
C CYS A 37 -4.44 -0.88 0.30
N ILE A 38 -5.38 -1.80 0.17
CA ILE A 38 -5.33 -3.14 0.79
C ILE A 38 -5.90 -4.20 -0.17
N GLU A 39 -5.60 -5.47 0.10
CA GLU A 39 -6.21 -6.62 -0.58
C GLU A 39 -7.65 -6.87 -0.11
N ALA A 40 -8.51 -5.93 -0.47
CA ALA A 40 -9.96 -6.03 -0.34
C ALA A 40 -10.60 -5.70 -1.70
N PRO A 41 -11.87 -6.10 -1.93
CA PRO A 41 -12.52 -5.87 -3.21
C PRO A 41 -12.47 -4.40 -3.66
N GLN A 42 -12.19 -4.17 -4.94
CA GLN A 42 -12.08 -2.81 -5.47
C GLN A 42 -13.37 -1.97 -5.37
N ASN A 43 -14.52 -2.64 -5.30
CA ASN A 43 -15.85 -2.06 -5.41
C ASN A 43 -16.56 -1.85 -4.06
N ILE A 44 -15.87 -2.03 -2.94
CA ILE A 44 -16.43 -1.76 -1.61
C ILE A 44 -15.93 -0.42 -1.04
N SER A 45 -16.73 0.19 -0.16
CA SER A 45 -16.38 1.45 0.51
C SER A 45 -15.44 1.21 1.69
N SER A 46 -14.82 2.28 2.20
CA SER A 46 -14.02 2.21 3.42
C SER A 46 -14.83 1.68 4.62
N GLU A 47 -16.10 2.08 4.74
CA GLU A 47 -17.00 1.61 5.81
C GLU A 47 -17.24 0.11 5.73
N GLU A 48 -17.44 -0.42 4.52
CA GLU A 48 -17.63 -1.87 4.32
C GLU A 48 -16.34 -2.65 4.63
N ILE A 49 -15.16 -2.10 4.28
CA ILE A 49 -13.86 -2.65 4.70
C ILE A 49 -13.77 -2.74 6.23
N PHE A 50 -14.08 -1.64 6.93
CA PHE A 50 -14.10 -1.61 8.41
C PHE A 50 -15.07 -2.62 9.00
N LYS A 51 -16.28 -2.71 8.43
CA LYS A 51 -17.32 -3.64 8.89
C LYS A 51 -16.84 -5.09 8.79
N ARG A 52 -16.26 -5.49 7.65
CA ARG A 52 -15.70 -6.83 7.45
C ARG A 52 -14.55 -7.14 8.41
N MET A 53 -13.64 -6.19 8.59
CA MET A 53 -12.52 -6.35 9.53
C MET A 53 -13.01 -6.53 10.97
N ASN A 54 -13.94 -5.69 11.43
CA ASN A 54 -14.50 -5.79 12.78
C ASN A 54 -15.24 -7.11 13.00
N TRP A 55 -16.04 -7.54 12.03
CA TRP A 55 -16.75 -8.81 12.09
C TRP A 55 -15.79 -10.00 12.20
N GLY A 56 -14.80 -10.08 11.30
CA GLY A 56 -13.80 -11.16 11.35
C GLY A 56 -12.98 -11.15 12.64
N LEU A 57 -12.60 -9.98 13.15
CA LEU A 57 -11.87 -9.86 14.42
C LEU A 57 -12.71 -10.29 15.62
N GLN A 58 -14.01 -10.01 15.60
CA GLN A 58 -14.94 -10.47 16.63
C GLN A 58 -15.02 -12.01 16.63
N GLU A 59 -15.25 -12.63 15.47
CA GLU A 59 -15.28 -14.10 15.35
C GLU A 59 -13.98 -14.75 15.84
N ASP A 60 -12.83 -14.20 15.41
CA ASP A 60 -11.52 -14.73 15.78
C ASP A 60 -11.24 -14.55 17.29
N SER A 61 -11.74 -13.48 17.91
CA SER A 61 -11.62 -13.23 19.36
C SER A 61 -12.55 -14.13 20.19
N GLU A 62 -13.78 -14.34 19.74
CA GLU A 62 -14.71 -15.29 20.37
C GLU A 62 -14.15 -16.72 20.32
N LEU A 63 -13.58 -17.11 19.17
CA LEU A 63 -12.87 -18.37 19.02
C LEU A 63 -11.71 -18.51 20.03
N GLU A 64 -10.92 -17.47 20.24
CA GLU A 64 -9.84 -17.47 21.24
C GLU A 64 -10.37 -17.74 22.65
N GLN A 65 -11.46 -17.07 23.03
CA GLN A 65 -12.09 -17.28 24.34
C GLN A 65 -12.61 -18.70 24.50
N VAL A 66 -13.29 -19.23 23.49
CA VAL A 66 -13.79 -20.61 23.47
C VAL A 66 -12.65 -21.62 23.57
N ALA A 67 -11.56 -21.42 22.81
CA ALA A 67 -10.40 -22.29 22.85
C ALA A 67 -9.74 -22.28 24.24
N LYS A 68 -9.52 -21.09 24.83
CA LYS A 68 -8.96 -20.93 26.18
C LYS A 68 -9.84 -21.62 27.23
N LYS A 69 -11.17 -21.47 27.12
CA LYS A 69 -12.13 -22.15 28.00
C LYS A 69 -11.99 -23.67 27.95
N PHE A 70 -12.08 -24.28 26.76
CA PHE A 70 -11.96 -25.74 26.63
C PHE A 70 -10.63 -26.29 27.14
N LEU A 71 -9.53 -25.57 26.91
CA LEU A 71 -8.23 -25.96 27.42
C LEU A 71 -8.16 -25.91 28.95
N SER A 72 -8.74 -24.86 29.55
CA SER A 72 -8.81 -24.74 31.01
C SER A 72 -9.66 -25.84 31.67
N GLU A 73 -10.83 -26.17 31.08
CA GLU A 73 -11.71 -27.25 31.56
C GLU A 73 -11.04 -28.64 31.52
N ARG A 74 -10.00 -28.78 30.68
CA ARG A 74 -9.20 -30.00 30.52
C ARG A 74 -7.86 -29.93 31.24
N ASN A 75 -7.67 -28.94 32.12
CA ASN A 75 -6.44 -28.72 32.90
C ASN A 75 -5.17 -28.57 32.03
N VAL A 76 -5.31 -28.08 30.79
CA VAL A 76 -4.17 -27.78 29.93
C VAL A 76 -3.62 -26.40 30.31
N SER A 77 -2.47 -26.39 30.98
CA SER A 77 -1.76 -25.16 31.33
C SER A 77 -1.02 -24.60 30.12
N LEU A 78 -1.41 -23.41 29.67
CA LEU A 78 -0.70 -22.67 28.64
C LEU A 78 0.48 -21.90 29.27
N LYS A 79 1.69 -22.08 28.73
CA LYS A 79 2.89 -21.32 29.15
C LYS A 79 3.08 -20.01 28.37
N GLN A 80 2.30 -19.81 27.32
CA GLN A 80 2.36 -18.68 26.39
C GLN A 80 0.99 -18.50 25.73
N GLU A 81 0.79 -17.38 25.05
CA GLU A 81 -0.44 -17.13 24.29
C GLU A 81 -0.62 -18.14 23.15
N LEU A 82 -1.86 -18.45 22.81
CA LEU A 82 -2.18 -19.43 21.75
C LEU A 82 -1.55 -19.05 20.40
N SER A 83 -1.54 -17.75 20.08
CA SER A 83 -0.93 -17.20 18.87
C SER A 83 0.60 -17.36 18.82
N GLU A 84 1.25 -17.57 19.96
CA GLU A 84 2.70 -17.77 20.06
C GLU A 84 3.09 -19.24 19.91
N ILE A 85 2.17 -20.19 20.10
CA ILE A 85 2.40 -21.62 19.86
C ILE A 85 2.57 -21.89 18.38
N SER A 86 3.67 -22.51 17.96
CA SER A 86 3.94 -22.93 16.58
C SER A 86 2.74 -23.66 15.95
N PHE A 87 2.50 -23.43 14.65
CA PHE A 87 1.25 -23.82 14.01
C PHE A 87 0.92 -25.32 14.12
N THR A 88 1.85 -26.24 13.86
CA THR A 88 1.62 -27.68 13.98
C THR A 88 1.22 -28.11 15.41
N PRO A 89 1.98 -27.76 16.47
CA PRO A 89 1.55 -27.99 17.85
C PRO A 89 0.19 -27.37 18.20
N LEU A 90 -0.07 -26.13 17.76
CA LEU A 90 -1.35 -25.45 17.99
C LEU A 90 -2.50 -26.20 17.32
N THR A 91 -2.29 -26.67 16.09
CA THR A 91 -3.27 -27.44 15.30
C THR A 91 -3.61 -28.76 16.01
N ALA A 92 -2.61 -29.45 16.56
CA ALA A 92 -2.84 -30.66 17.36
C ALA A 92 -3.64 -30.36 18.63
N LEU A 93 -3.31 -29.26 19.31
CA LEU A 93 -4.02 -28.81 20.50
C LEU A 93 -5.49 -28.48 20.20
N MET A 94 -5.75 -27.74 19.13
CA MET A 94 -7.11 -27.42 18.68
C MET A 94 -7.90 -28.67 18.30
N ARG A 95 -7.25 -29.65 17.66
CA ARG A 95 -7.88 -30.92 17.29
C ARG A 95 -8.31 -31.74 18.49
N GLN A 96 -7.47 -31.78 19.51
CA GLN A 96 -7.68 -32.62 20.69
C GLN A 96 -8.72 -32.02 21.64
N TYR A 97 -8.76 -30.70 21.78
CA TYR A 97 -9.52 -30.05 22.87
C TYR A 97 -10.63 -29.12 22.41
N VAL A 98 -10.60 -28.60 21.16
CA VAL A 98 -11.54 -27.56 20.72
C VAL A 98 -12.48 -28.07 19.64
N SER A 99 -11.96 -28.59 18.52
CA SER A 99 -12.79 -29.11 17.43
C SER A 99 -12.04 -30.15 16.60
N SER A 100 -12.56 -31.37 16.54
CA SER A 100 -11.97 -32.43 15.69
C SER A 100 -12.15 -32.18 14.19
N GLN A 101 -13.06 -31.29 13.78
CA GLN A 101 -13.41 -31.04 12.38
C GLN A 101 -12.81 -29.73 11.84
N CYS A 102 -12.73 -28.68 12.66
CA CYS A 102 -12.31 -27.34 12.20
C CYS A 102 -10.96 -26.88 12.76
N TYR A 103 -10.20 -27.75 13.41
CA TYR A 103 -8.97 -27.41 14.13
C TYR A 103 -7.92 -26.63 13.34
N VAL A 104 -7.74 -26.92 12.04
CA VAL A 104 -6.78 -26.20 11.18
C VAL A 104 -7.20 -24.74 11.04
N LYS A 105 -8.48 -24.50 10.73
CA LYS A 105 -9.06 -23.15 10.65
C LYS A 105 -8.94 -22.46 12.01
N CYS A 106 -9.22 -23.16 13.11
CA CYS A 106 -9.07 -22.59 14.44
C CYS A 106 -7.63 -22.12 14.70
N ALA A 107 -6.64 -22.98 14.45
CA ALA A 107 -5.23 -22.63 14.64
C ALA A 107 -4.78 -21.47 13.74
N GLU A 108 -5.24 -21.43 12.49
CA GLU A 108 -4.95 -20.35 11.54
C GLU A 108 -5.43 -19.00 12.07
N LYS A 109 -6.69 -18.93 12.52
CA LYS A 109 -7.29 -17.71 13.06
C LYS A 109 -6.60 -17.22 14.33
N LEU A 110 -6.32 -18.13 15.25
CA LEU A 110 -5.59 -17.80 16.48
C LEU A 110 -4.17 -17.29 16.19
N LYS A 111 -3.48 -17.84 15.19
CA LYS A 111 -2.16 -17.35 14.76
C LYS A 111 -2.21 -15.94 14.20
N GLN A 112 -3.25 -15.61 13.42
CA GLN A 112 -3.37 -14.31 12.75
C GLN A 112 -3.85 -13.20 13.71
N LEU A 113 -4.53 -13.57 14.80
CA LEU A 113 -5.24 -12.63 15.68
C LEU A 113 -4.42 -11.42 16.14
N PRO A 114 -3.14 -11.53 16.57
CA PRO A 114 -2.34 -10.35 16.93
C PRO A 114 -2.16 -9.37 15.77
N ALA A 115 -1.85 -9.86 14.57
CA ALA A 115 -1.69 -9.02 13.39
C ALA A 115 -3.03 -8.41 12.94
N SER A 116 -4.15 -9.14 13.06
CA SER A 116 -5.50 -8.64 12.77
C SER A 116 -5.89 -7.48 13.69
N ARG A 117 -5.58 -7.57 14.99
CA ARG A 117 -5.80 -6.47 15.96
C ARG A 117 -5.05 -5.20 15.55
N MET A 118 -3.76 -5.34 15.24
CA MET A 118 -2.95 -4.20 14.79
C MET A 118 -3.41 -3.65 13.43
N THR A 119 -3.94 -4.51 12.56
CA THR A 119 -4.50 -4.07 11.27
C THR A 119 -5.73 -3.18 11.49
N LYS A 120 -6.63 -3.55 12.41
CA LYS A 120 -7.75 -2.68 12.82
C LYS A 120 -7.26 -1.34 13.37
N GLU A 121 -6.28 -1.36 14.27
CA GLU A 121 -5.69 -0.13 14.84
C GLU A 121 -5.11 0.77 13.75
N ASN A 122 -4.37 0.20 12.79
CA ASN A 122 -3.85 0.92 11.63
C ASN A 122 -4.95 1.57 10.80
N TYR A 123 -6.05 0.85 10.56
CA TYR A 123 -7.18 1.37 9.79
C TYR A 123 -7.84 2.54 10.53
N GLU A 124 -8.11 2.39 11.82
CA GLU A 124 -8.69 3.45 12.65
C GLU A 124 -7.77 4.68 12.69
N GLU A 125 -6.45 4.48 12.79
CA GLU A 125 -5.47 5.56 12.79
C GLU A 125 -5.36 6.25 11.43
N ALA A 126 -5.36 5.50 10.32
CA ALA A 126 -5.41 6.04 8.97
C ALA A 126 -6.64 6.95 8.81
N LYS A 127 -7.82 6.48 9.23
CA LYS A 127 -9.07 7.25 9.17
C LYS A 127 -8.97 8.55 9.98
N LYS A 128 -8.44 8.51 11.22
CA LYS A 128 -8.25 9.72 12.05
C LYS A 128 -7.36 10.75 11.38
N ARG A 129 -6.41 10.31 10.56
CA ARG A 129 -5.46 11.16 9.83
C ARG A 129 -5.94 11.59 8.45
N GLY A 130 -7.19 11.28 8.08
CA GLY A 130 -7.74 11.60 6.76
C GLY A 130 -7.18 10.75 5.63
N ILE A 131 -6.54 9.61 5.94
CA ILE A 131 -6.10 8.62 4.95
C ILE A 131 -7.29 7.70 4.67
N THR A 132 -7.72 7.66 3.40
CA THR A 132 -8.84 6.83 2.96
C THR A 132 -8.40 5.40 2.74
N LEU A 133 -9.19 4.44 3.22
CA LEU A 133 -8.96 3.01 2.93
C LEU A 133 -9.58 2.64 1.59
N LYS A 134 -8.82 1.95 0.74
CA LYS A 134 -9.29 1.51 -0.58
C LYS A 134 -8.96 0.04 -0.83
N GLY A 135 -9.97 -0.76 -1.11
CA GLY A 135 -9.77 -2.08 -1.71
C GLY A 135 -9.30 -1.92 -3.16
N ILE A 136 -8.36 -2.75 -3.58
CA ILE A 136 -7.83 -2.74 -4.96
C ILE A 136 -7.79 -4.13 -5.61
N ASP A 137 -8.33 -5.15 -4.95
CA ASP A 137 -8.40 -6.53 -5.46
C ASP A 137 -9.54 -6.71 -6.46
N ILE A 138 -9.68 -7.94 -6.97
CA ILE A 138 -10.83 -8.38 -7.78
C ILE A 138 -12.17 -8.03 -7.11
N ASP A 139 -13.24 -8.11 -7.89
CA ASP A 139 -14.57 -7.80 -7.39
C ASP A 139 -15.00 -8.66 -6.20
N ASN A 140 -16.04 -8.17 -5.51
CA ASN A 140 -16.53 -8.80 -4.31
C ASN A 140 -16.96 -10.26 -4.50
N SER A 141 -17.54 -10.62 -5.64
CA SER A 141 -17.96 -12.00 -5.93
C SER A 141 -16.79 -12.96 -6.01
N GLY A 142 -15.70 -12.58 -6.72
CA GLY A 142 -14.49 -13.38 -6.77
C GLY A 142 -13.79 -13.45 -5.41
N PHE A 143 -13.80 -12.35 -4.65
CA PHE A 143 -13.18 -12.28 -3.34
C PHE A 143 -13.89 -13.13 -2.27
N ASP A 144 -15.21 -13.07 -2.20
CA ASP A 144 -16.00 -13.83 -1.23
C ASP A 144 -15.89 -15.36 -1.48
N ALA A 145 -15.74 -15.78 -2.74
CA ALA A 145 -15.47 -17.17 -3.10
C ALA A 145 -14.11 -17.67 -2.54
N MET A 146 -13.08 -16.81 -2.53
CA MET A 146 -11.78 -17.16 -1.93
C MET A 146 -11.85 -17.27 -0.42
N THR A 147 -12.49 -16.31 0.24
CA THR A 147 -12.47 -16.20 1.71
C THR A 147 -13.38 -17.20 2.41
N SER A 148 -14.47 -17.63 1.77
CA SER A 148 -15.41 -18.61 2.33
C SER A 148 -14.97 -20.08 2.20
N ALA A 149 -14.03 -20.37 1.29
CA ALA A 149 -13.52 -21.73 1.06
C ALA A 149 -12.67 -22.27 2.23
N ASP A 150 -12.66 -23.60 2.40
CA ASP A 150 -11.71 -24.27 3.29
C ASP A 150 -10.26 -24.04 2.82
N LEU A 151 -9.27 -24.31 3.67
CA LEU A 151 -7.87 -23.92 3.40
C LEU A 151 -7.30 -24.50 2.09
N LEU A 152 -7.59 -25.77 1.77
CA LEU A 152 -7.05 -26.41 0.56
C LEU A 152 -7.73 -25.88 -0.70
N THR A 153 -9.05 -25.73 -0.65
CA THR A 153 -9.85 -25.16 -1.74
C THR A 153 -9.49 -23.69 -1.96
N ARG A 154 -9.32 -22.91 -0.89
CA ARG A 154 -8.89 -21.50 -0.92
C ARG A 154 -7.59 -21.31 -1.67
N MET A 155 -6.57 -22.12 -1.38
CA MET A 155 -5.27 -22.00 -2.06
C MET A 155 -5.36 -22.26 -3.56
N THR A 156 -6.19 -23.24 -3.96
CA THR A 156 -6.44 -23.55 -5.37
C THR A 156 -7.13 -22.39 -6.08
N ILE A 157 -8.16 -21.79 -5.47
CA ILE A 157 -8.87 -20.65 -6.03
C ILE A 157 -7.93 -19.45 -6.14
N ILE A 158 -7.18 -19.12 -5.08
CA ILE A 158 -6.21 -18.00 -5.09
C ILE A 158 -5.22 -18.17 -6.25
N ASN A 159 -4.61 -19.35 -6.39
CA ASN A 159 -3.66 -19.61 -7.47
C ASN A 159 -4.30 -19.45 -8.86
N SER A 160 -5.57 -19.85 -9.02
CA SER A 160 -6.28 -19.72 -10.30
C SER A 160 -6.63 -18.27 -10.66
N LEU A 161 -6.81 -17.41 -9.66
CA LEU A 161 -7.16 -16.00 -9.82
C LEU A 161 -5.94 -15.07 -9.73
N GLU A 162 -4.77 -15.58 -9.39
CA GLU A 162 -3.58 -14.79 -9.11
C GLU A 162 -3.26 -13.78 -10.22
N THR A 163 -3.37 -14.20 -11.49
CA THR A 163 -3.11 -13.29 -12.61
C THR A 163 -4.08 -12.11 -12.66
N SER A 164 -5.39 -12.38 -12.54
CA SER A 164 -6.38 -11.32 -12.58
C SER A 164 -6.30 -10.41 -11.34
N ARG A 165 -5.94 -10.96 -10.17
CA ARG A 165 -5.68 -10.17 -8.96
C ARG A 165 -4.53 -9.18 -9.17
N ILE A 166 -3.38 -9.65 -9.65
CA ILE A 166 -2.19 -8.80 -9.86
C ILE A 166 -2.44 -7.72 -10.92
N GLU A 167 -3.08 -8.06 -12.03
CA GLU A 167 -3.47 -7.10 -13.07
C GLU A 167 -4.43 -6.04 -12.51
N THR A 168 -5.38 -6.45 -11.66
CA THR A 168 -6.32 -5.54 -11.01
C THR A 168 -5.59 -4.62 -10.03
N PHE A 169 -4.76 -5.14 -9.12
CA PHE A 169 -3.96 -4.33 -8.20
C PHE A 169 -3.20 -3.24 -8.95
N THR A 170 -2.46 -3.65 -9.98
CA THR A 170 -1.58 -2.78 -10.74
C THR A 170 -2.37 -1.70 -11.46
N LYS A 171 -3.44 -2.09 -12.18
CA LYS A 171 -4.33 -1.13 -12.83
C LYS A 171 -4.88 -0.10 -11.86
N HIS A 172 -5.38 -0.53 -10.70
CA HIS A 172 -5.98 0.37 -9.72
C HIS A 172 -4.97 1.31 -9.07
N LEU A 173 -3.77 0.82 -8.73
CA LEU A 173 -2.68 1.65 -8.23
C LEU A 173 -2.29 2.74 -9.23
N LEU A 174 -2.16 2.38 -10.51
CA LEU A 174 -1.80 3.31 -11.57
C LEU A 174 -2.91 4.33 -11.86
N THR A 175 -4.18 3.89 -11.87
CA THR A 175 -5.32 4.80 -11.99
C THR A 175 -5.35 5.81 -10.85
N LEU A 176 -5.27 5.34 -9.60
CA LEU A 176 -5.23 6.23 -8.43
C LEU A 176 -4.07 7.22 -8.53
N LYS A 177 -2.88 6.74 -8.89
CA LYS A 177 -1.68 7.58 -9.00
C LYS A 177 -1.82 8.71 -10.01
N ASN A 178 -2.61 8.49 -11.07
CA ASN A 178 -2.85 9.46 -12.14
C ASN A 178 -4.01 10.41 -11.85
N GLU A 179 -4.98 9.98 -11.03
CA GLU A 179 -6.20 10.75 -10.76
C GLU A 179 -6.14 11.58 -9.48
N GLN A 180 -5.33 11.16 -8.49
CA GLN A 180 -5.27 11.83 -7.19
C GLN A 180 -3.95 12.60 -6.98
N SER A 181 -4.00 13.67 -6.19
CA SER A 181 -2.81 14.44 -5.78
C SER A 181 -2.02 13.80 -4.64
N GLY A 182 -2.68 12.96 -3.84
CA GLY A 182 -2.10 12.34 -2.66
C GLY A 182 -1.26 11.08 -2.94
N GLY A 183 -0.33 10.79 -2.03
CA GLY A 183 0.47 9.56 -2.07
C GLY A 183 -0.35 8.31 -1.78
N ILE A 184 0.15 7.16 -2.23
CA ILE A 184 -0.47 5.84 -2.09
C ILE A 184 0.44 4.94 -1.27
N ILE A 185 -0.10 4.30 -0.23
CA ILE A 185 0.53 3.14 0.41
C ILE A 185 -0.28 1.91 0.05
N PHE A 186 0.37 0.78 -0.22
CA PHE A 186 -0.28 -0.50 -0.45
C PHE A 186 0.29 -1.55 0.50
N ALA A 187 -0.57 -2.12 1.35
CA ALA A 187 -0.25 -3.32 2.13
C ALA A 187 -0.64 -4.57 1.32
N CYS A 188 0.35 -5.39 0.98
CA CYS A 188 0.21 -6.50 0.05
C CYS A 188 0.85 -7.79 0.60
N GLY A 189 0.22 -8.94 0.40
CA GLY A 189 0.76 -10.25 0.71
C GLY A 189 2.10 -10.49 0.02
N ALA A 190 3.11 -10.90 0.79
CA ALA A 190 4.46 -11.11 0.28
C ALA A 190 4.58 -12.22 -0.78
N LEU A 191 3.58 -13.10 -0.91
CA LEU A 191 3.50 -14.09 -1.97
C LEU A 191 3.26 -13.47 -3.36
N HIS A 192 2.71 -12.26 -3.40
CA HIS A 192 2.44 -11.53 -4.64
C HIS A 192 3.67 -10.75 -5.14
N ALA A 193 4.72 -10.62 -4.33
CA ALA A 193 5.79 -9.63 -4.52
C ALA A 193 6.44 -9.67 -5.91
N LYS A 194 6.91 -10.85 -6.36
CA LYS A 194 7.52 -11.04 -7.68
C LYS A 194 6.61 -10.53 -8.79
N ARG A 195 5.36 -10.99 -8.80
CA ARG A 195 4.41 -10.66 -9.87
C ARG A 195 4.01 -9.19 -9.85
N VAL A 196 3.80 -8.60 -8.67
CA VAL A 196 3.49 -7.17 -8.52
C VAL A 196 4.63 -6.32 -9.06
N VAL A 197 5.87 -6.62 -8.67
CA VAL A 197 7.04 -5.84 -9.11
C VAL A 197 7.28 -6.02 -10.61
N GLU A 198 7.18 -7.24 -11.14
CA GLU A 198 7.30 -7.50 -12.58
C GLU A 198 6.24 -6.70 -13.37
N GLU A 199 4.99 -6.69 -12.91
CA GLU A 199 3.90 -5.99 -13.60
C GLU A 199 4.05 -4.46 -13.54
N LEU A 200 4.45 -3.91 -12.40
CA LEU A 200 4.73 -2.47 -12.27
C LEU A 200 5.94 -2.03 -13.12
N ASN A 201 6.96 -2.88 -13.24
CA ASN A 201 8.12 -2.61 -14.08
C ASN A 201 7.76 -2.60 -15.57
N LYS A 202 6.86 -3.47 -16.04
CA LYS A 202 6.35 -3.44 -17.43
C LYS A 202 5.65 -2.12 -17.77
N ASN A 203 5.05 -1.47 -16.79
CA ASN A 203 4.34 -0.20 -16.96
C ASN A 203 5.27 1.03 -16.81
N GLU A 204 6.60 0.84 -16.89
CA GLU A 204 7.63 1.89 -16.77
C GLU A 204 7.61 2.68 -15.44
N THR A 205 6.89 2.16 -14.43
CA THR A 205 6.71 2.85 -13.13
C THR A 205 7.75 2.48 -12.07
N ALA A 206 8.78 1.71 -12.43
CA ALA A 206 9.85 1.28 -11.50
C ALA A 206 10.51 2.48 -10.76
N GLY A 207 10.62 3.61 -11.46
CA GLY A 207 11.12 4.88 -10.92
C GLY A 207 10.19 5.59 -9.93
N GLU A 208 8.98 5.10 -9.71
CA GLU A 208 7.93 5.74 -8.90
C GLU A 208 7.47 4.90 -7.70
N VAL A 209 7.99 3.68 -7.55
CA VAL A 209 7.60 2.77 -6.49
C VAL A 209 8.76 2.55 -5.52
N LEU A 210 8.44 2.41 -4.24
CA LEU A 210 9.32 1.96 -3.18
C LEU A 210 8.76 0.64 -2.62
N TYR A 211 9.60 -0.39 -2.58
CA TYR A 211 9.24 -1.72 -2.11
C TYR A 211 9.94 -2.04 -0.79
N TYR A 212 9.18 -2.58 0.16
CA TYR A 212 9.72 -3.06 1.43
C TYR A 212 9.02 -4.35 1.85
N PHE A 213 9.80 -5.30 2.36
CA PHE A 213 9.33 -6.52 3.00
C PHE A 213 9.89 -6.58 4.43
N PRO A 214 9.35 -5.79 5.37
CA PRO A 214 9.67 -5.91 6.79
C PRO A 214 9.06 -7.19 7.36
N HIS A 215 9.81 -7.97 8.13
CA HIS A 215 9.31 -9.20 8.73
C HIS A 215 9.96 -9.48 10.08
N SER A 216 9.28 -10.22 10.94
CA SER A 216 9.90 -10.75 12.16
C SER A 216 10.78 -11.96 11.86
N ALA A 217 11.74 -12.23 12.76
CA ALA A 217 12.47 -13.49 12.79
C ALA A 217 11.61 -14.68 13.28
N ARG A 218 10.37 -14.41 13.75
CA ARG A 218 9.43 -15.46 14.14
C ARG A 218 9.07 -16.27 12.89
N ARG A 219 8.66 -17.52 13.12
CA ARG A 219 8.17 -18.43 12.09
C ARG A 219 6.71 -18.77 12.35
N TYR A 220 5.97 -19.03 11.28
CA TYR A 220 4.59 -19.50 11.38
C TYR A 220 4.54 -20.89 12.06
N ASP A 221 5.49 -21.74 11.67
CA ASP A 221 5.68 -23.09 12.14
C ASP A 221 7.19 -23.36 12.27
N GLU A 222 7.63 -24.02 13.35
CA GLU A 222 9.04 -24.36 13.55
C GLU A 222 9.61 -25.23 12.42
N SER A 223 8.77 -26.06 11.80
CA SER A 223 9.16 -26.97 10.71
C SER A 223 9.31 -26.29 9.36
N LYS A 224 8.91 -25.01 9.22
CA LYS A 224 8.90 -24.30 7.94
C LYS A 224 9.52 -22.92 8.08
N ASP A 225 10.55 -22.66 7.28
CA ASP A 225 11.06 -21.29 7.08
C ASP A 225 10.31 -20.64 5.92
N ASP A 226 9.17 -20.02 6.23
CA ASP A 226 8.31 -19.36 5.25
C ASP A 226 8.96 -18.13 4.64
N VAL A 227 9.78 -17.39 5.41
CA VAL A 227 10.56 -16.26 4.88
C VAL A 227 11.60 -16.72 3.88
N ALA A 228 12.40 -17.74 4.22
CA ALA A 228 13.42 -18.26 3.31
C ALA A 228 12.79 -18.78 2.01
N LYS A 229 11.62 -19.42 2.10
CA LYS A 229 10.85 -19.80 0.91
C LYS A 229 10.43 -18.59 0.08
N ILE A 230 9.83 -17.56 0.70
CA ILE A 230 9.44 -16.32 -0.01
C ILE A 230 10.65 -15.69 -0.69
N ILE A 231 11.78 -15.52 0.01
CA ILE A 231 13.00 -14.95 -0.58
C ILE A 231 13.46 -15.78 -1.78
N LYS A 232 13.47 -17.10 -1.65
CA LYS A 232 13.87 -18.01 -2.74
C LYS A 232 12.94 -17.90 -3.95
N ASP A 233 11.62 -17.90 -3.72
CA ASP A 233 10.61 -17.84 -4.78
C ASP A 233 10.60 -16.46 -5.49
N ASN A 234 11.10 -15.42 -4.80
CA ASN A 234 11.17 -14.02 -5.26
C ASN A 234 12.62 -13.55 -5.53
N GLN A 235 13.55 -14.47 -5.78
CA GLN A 235 14.97 -14.15 -6.00
C GLN A 235 15.14 -13.11 -7.12
N GLY A 236 15.91 -12.05 -6.84
CA GLY A 236 16.12 -10.92 -7.74
C GLY A 236 15.12 -9.78 -7.57
N THR A 237 13.88 -10.07 -7.14
CA THR A 237 12.84 -9.04 -6.98
C THR A 237 12.85 -8.41 -5.59
N LEU A 238 13.05 -9.21 -4.55
CA LEU A 238 13.08 -8.74 -3.15
C LEU A 238 14.51 -8.45 -2.63
N ASP A 239 15.50 -8.54 -3.51
CA ASP A 239 16.91 -8.27 -3.19
C ASP A 239 17.06 -6.81 -2.76
N GLY A 240 17.62 -6.57 -1.57
CA GLY A 240 17.72 -5.22 -0.99
C GLY A 240 16.40 -4.64 -0.46
N HIS A 241 15.30 -5.38 -0.57
CA HIS A 241 13.97 -4.97 -0.09
C HIS A 241 13.48 -5.78 1.13
N THR A 242 14.23 -6.78 1.57
CA THR A 242 13.85 -7.66 2.69
C THR A 242 14.53 -7.25 4.00
N TYR A 243 13.74 -7.03 5.06
CA TYR A 243 14.22 -6.49 6.34
C TYR A 243 13.72 -7.32 7.52
N CYS A 244 14.62 -8.06 8.17
CA CYS A 244 14.33 -8.76 9.42
C CYS A 244 14.39 -7.79 10.61
N LEU A 245 13.24 -7.49 11.21
CA LEU A 245 13.10 -6.49 12.27
C LEU A 245 12.69 -7.11 13.60
N THR A 246 13.25 -6.55 14.67
CA THR A 246 12.73 -6.65 16.04
C THR A 246 11.88 -5.42 16.35
N GLN A 247 11.10 -5.44 17.42
CA GLN A 247 10.25 -4.29 17.81
C GLN A 247 11.06 -2.98 17.94
N GLU A 248 12.23 -3.05 18.55
CA GLU A 248 13.13 -1.89 18.74
C GLU A 248 13.63 -1.29 17.41
N LYS A 249 13.65 -2.08 16.32
CA LYS A 249 14.09 -1.65 14.99
C LYS A 249 12.96 -1.10 14.11
N VAL A 250 11.70 -1.23 14.53
CA VAL A 250 10.53 -0.76 13.76
C VAL A 250 10.59 0.75 13.53
N LYS A 251 10.80 1.54 14.59
CA LYS A 251 10.85 3.01 14.48
C LYS A 251 12.05 3.51 13.65
N PRO A 252 13.30 3.03 13.85
CA PRO A 252 14.41 3.36 12.95
C PRO A 252 14.14 3.00 11.48
N PHE A 253 13.47 1.87 11.23
CA PHE A 253 13.10 1.47 9.87
C PHE A 253 12.05 2.41 9.27
N ALA A 254 11.04 2.82 10.03
CA ALA A 254 10.06 3.81 9.58
C ALA A 254 10.72 5.15 9.21
N VAL A 255 11.70 5.61 9.98
CA VAL A 255 12.50 6.81 9.64
C VAL A 255 13.25 6.63 8.32
N LYS A 256 13.84 5.46 8.07
CA LYS A 256 14.48 5.13 6.78
C LYS A 256 13.49 5.26 5.63
N VAL A 257 12.30 4.64 5.74
CA VAL A 257 11.26 4.69 4.70
C VAL A 257 10.86 6.14 4.41
N MET A 258 10.67 6.97 5.44
CA MET A 258 10.35 8.40 5.25
C MET A 258 11.48 9.16 4.55
N SER A 259 12.74 8.82 4.81
CA SER A 259 13.89 9.38 4.11
C SER A 259 13.90 8.96 2.63
N ASP A 260 13.70 7.67 2.34
CA ASP A 260 13.65 7.15 0.97
C ASP A 260 12.51 7.82 0.17
N ILE A 261 11.34 8.05 0.78
CA ILE A 261 10.22 8.79 0.19
C ILE A 261 10.66 10.21 -0.17
N ALA A 262 11.30 10.92 0.76
CA ALA A 262 11.75 12.28 0.55
C ALA A 262 12.76 12.37 -0.60
N GLU A 263 13.73 11.45 -0.66
CA GLU A 263 14.72 11.36 -1.73
C GLU A 263 14.05 11.10 -3.08
N LYS A 264 13.16 10.10 -3.16
CA LYS A 264 12.50 9.71 -4.41
C LYS A 264 11.56 10.80 -4.97
N ALA A 265 10.98 11.62 -4.10
CA ALA A 265 10.06 12.70 -4.46
C ALA A 265 10.76 13.98 -4.98
N THR A 266 12.10 14.03 -4.97
CA THR A 266 12.86 15.19 -5.46
C THR A 266 12.92 15.27 -7.00
N TYR A 267 13.13 16.48 -7.53
CA TYR A 267 13.40 16.70 -8.95
C TYR A 267 14.86 16.40 -9.27
N GLN A 268 15.11 15.58 -10.29
CA GLN A 268 16.46 15.17 -10.69
C GLN A 268 17.21 16.28 -11.41
N LYS A 269 16.55 16.96 -12.35
CA LYS A 269 17.15 18.07 -13.11
C LYS A 269 16.10 18.99 -13.73
N LYS A 270 16.46 20.25 -13.92
CA LYS A 270 15.79 21.15 -14.87
C LYS A 270 16.14 20.70 -16.29
N ILE A 271 15.17 20.72 -17.19
CA ILE A 271 15.40 20.48 -18.63
C ILE A 271 15.68 21.85 -19.26
N GLU A 272 16.82 21.99 -19.93
CA GLU A 272 17.26 23.28 -20.49
C GLU A 272 16.33 23.76 -21.60
N GLU A 273 15.97 22.87 -22.51
CA GLU A 273 14.93 23.11 -23.52
C GLU A 273 13.56 22.74 -22.96
N ASN A 274 12.77 23.76 -22.61
CA ASN A 274 11.42 23.56 -22.12
C ASN A 274 10.59 22.75 -23.13
N THR A 275 9.81 21.80 -22.61
CA THR A 275 8.83 21.06 -23.43
C THR A 275 7.84 22.01 -24.08
N SER A 276 7.30 21.62 -25.24
CA SER A 276 6.26 22.38 -25.94
C SER A 276 5.07 22.70 -25.03
N HIS A 277 4.67 21.77 -24.15
CA HIS A 277 3.56 21.96 -23.22
C HIS A 277 3.88 22.95 -22.09
N ALA A 278 5.14 23.03 -21.63
CA ALA A 278 5.55 24.09 -20.70
C ALA A 278 5.52 25.48 -21.38
N GLN A 279 5.87 25.55 -22.66
CA GLN A 279 5.76 26.79 -23.44
C GLN A 279 4.29 27.18 -23.67
N GLU A 280 3.40 26.22 -23.95
CA GLU A 280 1.95 26.46 -24.04
C GLU A 280 1.39 27.01 -22.72
N LEU A 281 1.68 26.37 -21.59
CA LEU A 281 1.29 26.87 -20.26
C LEU A 281 1.81 28.30 -20.00
N THR A 282 3.06 28.58 -20.42
CA THR A 282 3.63 29.93 -20.32
C THR A 282 2.82 30.96 -21.10
N LYS A 283 2.37 30.62 -22.31
CA LYS A 283 1.53 31.50 -23.14
C LYS A 283 0.15 31.69 -22.54
N THR A 284 -0.51 30.61 -22.10
CA THR A 284 -1.87 30.64 -21.55
C THR A 284 -1.95 31.51 -20.29
N PHE A 285 -0.99 31.36 -19.38
CA PHE A 285 -1.02 32.02 -18.08
C PHE A 285 -0.16 33.27 -17.98
N ASN A 286 0.64 33.56 -19.01
CA ASN A 286 1.62 34.66 -19.03
C ASN A 286 2.60 34.61 -17.83
N VAL A 287 3.00 33.40 -17.43
CA VAL A 287 3.97 33.15 -16.35
C VAL A 287 5.01 32.14 -16.85
N PRO A 288 6.32 32.34 -16.60
CA PRO A 288 7.35 31.40 -17.06
C PRO A 288 7.22 30.01 -16.42
N PHE A 289 6.79 29.02 -17.22
CA PHE A 289 6.85 27.61 -16.86
C PHE A 289 8.13 26.97 -17.38
N ASN A 290 8.82 26.26 -16.48
CA ASN A 290 10.04 25.54 -16.79
C ASN A 290 9.84 24.03 -16.64
N SER A 291 10.44 23.23 -17.51
CA SER A 291 10.33 21.77 -17.45
C SER A 291 11.34 21.18 -16.46
N TYR A 292 10.88 20.29 -15.58
CA TYR A 292 11.71 19.56 -14.62
C TYR A 292 11.46 18.05 -14.71
N LEU A 293 12.54 17.29 -14.73
CA LEU A 293 12.51 15.83 -14.71
C LEU A 293 12.37 15.31 -13.28
N ARG A 294 11.43 14.39 -13.08
CA ARG A 294 11.29 13.57 -11.88
C ARG A 294 11.75 12.14 -12.13
N SER A 295 11.88 11.39 -11.04
CA SER A 295 12.03 9.93 -11.08
C SER A 295 10.88 9.29 -11.89
N GLY A 296 11.19 8.24 -12.66
CA GLY A 296 10.23 7.58 -13.55
C GLY A 296 10.00 8.26 -14.90
N HIS A 297 10.95 9.10 -15.37
CA HIS A 297 10.87 9.80 -16.66
C HIS A 297 9.70 10.78 -16.83
N HIS A 298 8.99 11.12 -15.75
CA HIS A 298 7.96 12.15 -15.79
C HIS A 298 8.56 13.55 -15.85
N VAL A 299 7.92 14.40 -16.64
CA VAL A 299 8.27 15.81 -16.74
C VAL A 299 7.12 16.63 -16.18
N ASP A 300 7.44 17.55 -15.27
CA ASP A 300 6.49 18.56 -14.80
C ASP A 300 6.85 19.93 -15.36
N ALA A 301 5.85 20.80 -15.50
CA ALA A 301 6.06 22.21 -15.76
C ALA A 301 5.89 23.00 -14.46
N LEU A 302 6.92 23.74 -14.04
CA LEU A 302 6.95 24.50 -12.79
C LEU A 302 6.99 26.00 -13.07
N ALA A 303 6.08 26.74 -12.45
CA ALA A 303 6.09 28.20 -12.38
C ALA A 303 6.46 28.64 -10.96
N ASP A 304 7.38 29.59 -10.83
CA ASP A 304 7.75 30.15 -9.53
C ASP A 304 6.54 30.89 -8.95
N VAL A 305 6.15 30.54 -7.72
CA VAL A 305 4.96 31.15 -7.08
C VAL A 305 5.12 32.66 -6.94
N SER A 306 6.35 33.16 -6.76
CA SER A 306 6.58 34.61 -6.69
C SER A 306 6.28 35.36 -7.99
N ALA A 307 6.19 34.63 -9.12
CA ALA A 307 5.86 35.18 -10.43
C ALA A 307 4.37 34.98 -10.79
N VAL A 308 3.58 34.34 -9.93
CA VAL A 308 2.16 34.05 -10.16
C VAL A 308 1.29 34.99 -9.32
N THR A 309 0.47 35.81 -9.98
CA THR A 309 -0.43 36.75 -9.29
C THR A 309 -1.61 36.06 -8.58
N ASP A 310 -2.15 35.00 -9.19
CA ASP A 310 -3.31 34.26 -8.67
C ASP A 310 -3.11 32.74 -8.82
N VAL A 311 -2.42 32.16 -7.85
CA VAL A 311 -2.17 30.71 -7.81
C VAL A 311 -3.50 29.93 -7.71
N GLY A 312 -4.45 30.43 -6.91
CA GLY A 312 -5.73 29.76 -6.67
C GLY A 312 -6.56 29.67 -7.95
N GLY A 313 -6.70 30.78 -8.68
CA GLY A 313 -7.39 30.82 -9.96
C GLY A 313 -6.73 29.94 -11.04
N MET A 314 -5.39 29.89 -11.10
CA MET A 314 -4.68 28.99 -12.01
C MET A 314 -4.94 27.52 -11.68
N GLN A 315 -4.84 27.14 -10.41
CA GLN A 315 -5.13 25.77 -9.97
C GLN A 315 -6.57 25.38 -10.26
N GLU A 316 -7.52 26.28 -10.06
CA GLU A 316 -8.93 26.06 -10.35
C GLU A 316 -9.18 25.86 -11.84
N LEU A 317 -8.60 26.69 -12.71
CA LEU A 317 -8.72 26.51 -14.16
C LEU A 317 -8.16 25.17 -14.62
N LEU A 318 -6.96 24.80 -14.14
CA LEU A 318 -6.35 23.51 -14.44
C LEU A 318 -7.24 22.35 -13.97
N ARG A 319 -7.80 22.46 -12.76
CA ARG A 319 -8.72 21.47 -12.17
C ARG A 319 -9.98 21.29 -13.00
N THR A 320 -10.60 22.37 -13.49
CA THR A 320 -11.81 22.27 -14.36
C THR A 320 -11.54 21.56 -15.69
N LYS A 321 -10.29 21.54 -16.15
CA LYS A 321 -9.85 20.78 -17.33
C LYS A 321 -9.33 19.38 -16.97
N GLY A 322 -9.41 18.99 -15.70
CA GLY A 322 -8.91 17.71 -15.19
C GLY A 322 -7.38 17.60 -15.27
N ILE A 323 -6.66 18.73 -15.18
CA ILE A 323 -5.20 18.77 -15.13
C ILE A 323 -4.78 18.86 -13.67
N LEU A 324 -3.98 17.90 -13.22
CA LEU A 324 -3.48 17.86 -11.85
C LEU A 324 -2.37 18.91 -11.67
N SER A 325 -2.51 19.73 -10.63
CA SER A 325 -1.51 20.71 -10.23
C SER A 325 -1.38 20.79 -8.73
N GLY A 326 -0.24 21.29 -8.25
CA GLY A 326 0.00 21.43 -6.82
C GLY A 326 1.28 22.19 -6.51
N LEU A 327 1.39 22.64 -5.27
CA LEU A 327 2.58 23.31 -4.79
C LEU A 327 3.70 22.30 -4.53
N THR A 328 4.93 22.73 -4.78
CA THR A 328 6.14 21.96 -4.50
C THR A 328 7.30 22.90 -4.16
N ILE A 329 8.36 22.37 -3.54
CA ILE A 329 9.56 23.12 -3.20
C ILE A 329 10.75 22.54 -3.97
N VAL A 330 11.53 23.41 -4.61
CA VAL A 330 12.77 23.05 -5.29
C VAL A 330 13.84 24.07 -4.89
N LYS A 331 14.93 23.61 -4.27
CA LYS A 331 16.03 24.47 -3.78
C LYS A 331 15.50 25.68 -2.98
N ASP A 332 14.65 25.40 -1.99
CA ASP A 332 14.06 26.39 -1.06
C ASP A 332 13.11 27.43 -1.69
N ARG A 333 12.73 27.25 -2.95
CA ARG A 333 11.72 28.08 -3.62
C ARG A 333 10.43 27.30 -3.85
N GLN A 334 9.31 27.98 -3.69
CA GLN A 334 7.99 27.40 -3.91
C GLN A 334 7.57 27.55 -5.36
N TYR A 335 7.10 26.45 -5.96
CA TYR A 335 6.63 26.38 -7.34
C TYR A 335 5.21 25.85 -7.39
N LEU A 336 4.42 26.37 -8.34
CA LEU A 336 3.24 25.70 -8.84
C LEU A 336 3.67 24.69 -9.91
N ALA A 337 3.48 23.40 -9.64
CA ALA A 337 3.77 22.32 -10.57
C ALA A 337 2.49 21.88 -11.30
N VAL A 338 2.58 21.77 -12.62
CA VAL A 338 1.66 21.00 -13.47
C VAL A 338 2.30 19.66 -13.75
N PHE A 339 1.67 18.57 -13.30
CA PHE A 339 2.31 17.26 -13.29
C PHE A 339 2.20 16.54 -14.64
N ASN A 340 3.22 15.74 -14.96
CA ASN A 340 3.19 14.75 -16.05
C ASN A 340 2.89 15.36 -17.44
N VAL A 341 3.43 16.55 -17.75
CA VAL A 341 3.18 17.29 -19.00
C VAL A 341 3.71 16.58 -20.25
N ASN A 342 4.56 15.56 -20.09
CA ASN A 342 5.02 14.69 -21.18
C ASN A 342 4.07 13.51 -21.47
N THR A 343 3.04 13.29 -20.66
CA THR A 343 2.04 12.25 -20.94
C THR A 343 1.02 12.73 -21.97
N LYS A 344 0.58 11.85 -22.87
CA LYS A 344 -0.43 12.17 -23.90
C LYS A 344 -1.71 12.76 -23.30
N ALA A 345 -2.21 12.16 -22.21
CA ALA A 345 -3.45 12.59 -21.57
C ALA A 345 -3.37 14.02 -21.03
N VAL A 346 -2.25 14.42 -20.42
CA VAL A 346 -2.06 15.79 -19.91
C VAL A 346 -1.78 16.76 -21.06
N ALA A 347 -0.93 16.36 -22.01
CA ALA A 347 -0.64 17.15 -23.21
C ALA A 347 -1.91 17.54 -23.98
N ASP A 348 -2.81 16.58 -24.22
CA ASP A 348 -4.08 16.83 -24.93
C ASP A 348 -5.02 17.76 -24.15
N LYS A 349 -4.94 17.76 -22.80
CA LYS A 349 -5.71 18.69 -21.96
C LYS A 349 -5.11 20.11 -21.98
N ILE A 350 -3.78 20.22 -21.94
CA ILE A 350 -3.08 21.51 -21.99
C ILE A 350 -3.39 22.24 -23.31
N ARG A 351 -3.34 21.55 -24.45
CA ARG A 351 -3.67 22.14 -25.76
C ARG A 351 -5.10 22.69 -25.84
N LYS A 352 -6.01 22.20 -25.01
CA LYS A 352 -7.40 22.67 -24.91
C LYS A 352 -7.59 23.86 -23.96
N LEU A 353 -6.53 24.31 -23.27
CA LEU A 353 -6.57 25.52 -22.45
C LEU A 353 -6.62 26.78 -23.31
N ASP A 354 -5.91 26.79 -24.44
CA ASP A 354 -5.87 27.91 -25.40
C ASP A 354 -7.16 28.04 -26.23
N GLN A 355 -8.02 27.02 -26.23
CA GLN A 355 -9.36 27.08 -26.83
C GLN A 355 -10.31 27.80 -25.86
N LYS A 356 -10.21 29.14 -25.82
CA LYS A 356 -11.22 29.96 -25.14
C LYS A 356 -12.57 29.89 -25.88
N ILE A 357 -13.62 29.90 -25.06
CA ILE A 357 -15.02 30.25 -25.35
C ILE A 357 -15.09 31.53 -26.18
#